data_AF-A0A194AE42-F1
#
_entry.id   AF-A0A194AE42-F1
#
_cell.length_a   1.000
_cell.length_b   1.000
_cell.length_c   1.000
_cell.angle_alpha   90.00
_cell.angle_beta   90.00
_cell.angle_gamma   90.00
#
_symmetry.space_group_name_H-M   'P 1'
#
loop_
_entity.id
_entity.type
_entity.pdbx_description
1 polymer ?
#
loop_
_entity_poly.entity_id
_entity_poly.type
_entity_poly.pdbx_seq_one_letter_code
_entity_poly.pdbx_strand_id
1 'polypeptide(L)'
;MKFSTGIFLFFLIVLSTASHTHAENNLSVPEQRILYRAQQAMDREDYPEVRKTLSSYLKRHPDTEPALFFLVLGNACYQQGDLAAANKWYQQGLNKHPGNLALCRNLAAARYGLEQFAQAGKLFEKAFKLSQPGEPQLLYQAGIAFYQAEQLDDSRRVLEQLLETAPTTRREWLALLIQVCYAQQNLTRTTRLLTSFLETYPSERAYWKLLAGIRTEQERYAQAAAALRTALSLGNATAREWKELSSLYFYLNAPLQGAMCLERAAALAPDARDNDALAKGFLRAHRIDKGLHYLDQAIARQATPQRLMTRARTLMTTRRFKEAITTLQQIVNMQSNTRDEAYLLMGYCAMETQNWHQAATWFSHVKNDRFASHAASALQALAPLLEIDVDQ
;
A
#
# COMPACT_ATOMS: atom_id res chain seq x y z
N MET A 1 -2.81 -0.26 5.55
CA MET A 1 -2.95 -1.57 4.85
C MET A 1 -2.58 -2.66 5.84
N LYS A 2 -3.52 -3.44 6.38
CA LYS A 2 -3.16 -4.74 6.95
C LYS A 2 -2.83 -5.62 5.74
N PHE A 3 -1.57 -6.00 5.57
CA PHE A 3 -1.21 -7.00 4.58
C PHE A 3 -1.93 -8.29 4.97
N SER A 4 -3.07 -8.57 4.34
CA SER A 4 -3.78 -9.84 4.46
C SER A 4 -3.06 -10.87 3.57
N THR A 5 -1.77 -11.06 3.82
CA THR A 5 -1.14 -12.33 3.56
C THR A 5 -1.38 -13.09 4.85
N GLY A 6 -2.40 -13.96 4.89
CA GLY A 6 -2.49 -14.93 5.97
C GLY A 6 -1.15 -15.65 6.02
N ILE A 7 -0.33 -15.36 7.03
CA ILE A 7 0.92 -16.08 7.27
C ILE A 7 0.46 -17.44 7.79
N PHE A 8 0.06 -18.32 6.86
CA PHE A 8 -0.20 -19.72 7.15
C PHE A 8 1.14 -20.38 7.36
N LEU A 9 1.57 -20.44 8.62
CA LEU A 9 2.80 -21.08 8.98
C LEU A 9 2.53 -22.54 9.33
N PHE A 10 2.94 -23.44 8.44
CA PHE A 10 2.95 -24.86 8.73
C PHE A 10 4.24 -25.19 9.49
N PHE A 11 4.12 -25.49 10.78
CA PHE A 11 5.21 -26.11 11.52
C PHE A 11 5.24 -27.60 11.18
N LEU A 12 6.27 -28.01 10.45
CA LEU A 12 6.58 -29.43 10.35
C LEU A 12 7.07 -29.90 11.72
N ILE A 13 6.24 -30.70 12.39
CA ILE A 13 6.65 -31.45 13.57
C ILE A 13 7.57 -32.57 13.13
N VAL A 14 8.67 -32.73 13.86
CA VAL A 14 9.55 -33.88 13.68
C VAL A 14 8.83 -35.12 14.22
N LEU A 15 8.28 -35.94 13.32
CA LEU A 15 7.40 -37.07 13.64
C LEU A 15 8.16 -38.31 14.11
N SER A 16 9.33 -38.59 13.56
CA SER A 16 10.27 -39.63 14.04
C SER A 16 11.62 -39.47 13.34
N THR A 17 12.68 -39.92 14.00
CA THR A 17 14.09 -39.77 13.63
C THR A 17 14.47 -40.72 12.50
N ALA A 18 14.70 -40.19 11.30
CA ALA A 18 15.53 -40.85 10.30
C ALA A 18 16.76 -40.00 9.90
N SER A 19 16.94 -38.84 10.52
CA SER A 19 18.08 -37.96 10.26
C SER A 19 18.83 -37.64 11.55
N HIS A 20 19.81 -38.50 11.83
CA HIS A 20 21.05 -38.24 12.56
C HIS A 20 20.98 -37.38 13.84
N THR A 21 20.78 -38.03 14.98
CA THR A 21 21.48 -37.62 16.22
C THR A 21 21.95 -38.87 16.96
N HIS A 22 23.08 -38.77 17.65
CA HIS A 22 23.69 -39.81 18.51
C HIS A 22 22.75 -40.40 19.60
N ALA A 23 21.49 -39.98 19.69
CA ALA A 23 20.54 -40.40 20.72
C ALA A 23 19.97 -41.81 20.50
N GLU A 24 19.91 -42.32 19.26
CA GLU A 24 19.48 -43.71 19.01
C GLU A 24 20.52 -44.74 19.50
N ASN A 25 21.78 -44.35 19.66
CA ASN A 25 22.87 -45.26 20.03
C ASN A 25 22.87 -45.71 21.50
N ASN A 26 22.00 -45.17 22.36
CA ASN A 26 21.96 -45.49 23.80
C ASN A 26 20.64 -46.13 24.28
N LEU A 27 19.70 -46.46 23.39
CA LEU A 27 18.47 -47.14 23.81
C LEU A 27 18.72 -48.64 24.01
N SER A 28 18.30 -49.16 25.16
CA SER A 28 18.26 -50.60 25.44
C SER A 28 17.25 -51.32 24.54
N VAL A 29 17.44 -52.63 24.33
CA VAL A 29 16.53 -53.46 23.51
C VAL A 29 15.06 -53.36 23.96
N PRO A 30 14.72 -53.34 25.27
CA PRO A 30 13.35 -53.09 25.72
C PRO A 30 12.80 -51.72 25.30
N GLU A 31 13.62 -50.67 25.37
CA GLU A 31 13.23 -49.31 24.97
C GLU A 31 13.02 -49.20 23.45
N GLN A 32 13.85 -49.86 22.65
CA GLN A 32 13.67 -49.93 21.21
C GLN A 32 12.37 -50.66 20.86
N ARG A 33 12.07 -51.78 21.53
CA ARG A 33 10.84 -52.55 21.29
C ARG A 33 9.58 -51.77 21.64
N ILE A 34 9.59 -51.02 22.75
CA ILE A 34 8.43 -50.21 23.15
C ILE A 34 8.24 -49.02 22.22
N LEU A 35 9.34 -48.39 21.79
CA LEU A 35 9.31 -47.30 20.82
C LEU A 35 8.80 -47.76 19.45
N TYR A 36 9.23 -48.93 18.99
CA TYR A 36 8.74 -49.52 17.74
C TYR A 36 7.22 -49.77 17.78
N ARG A 37 6.70 -50.32 18.89
CA ARG A 37 5.24 -50.50 19.07
C ARG A 37 4.50 -49.16 19.07
N ALA A 38 5.05 -48.16 19.76
CA ALA A 38 4.50 -46.82 19.76
C ALA A 38 4.51 -46.21 18.34
N GLN A 39 5.57 -46.41 17.56
CA GLN A 39 5.63 -45.94 16.17
C GLN A 39 4.58 -46.63 15.29
N GLN A 40 4.41 -47.95 15.41
CA GLN A 40 3.34 -48.67 14.68
C GLN A 40 1.94 -48.14 15.04
N ALA A 41 1.71 -47.78 16.30
CA ALA A 41 0.46 -47.16 16.71
C ALA A 41 0.31 -45.73 16.17
N MET A 42 1.40 -44.93 16.14
CA MET A 42 1.42 -43.61 15.48
C MET A 42 1.08 -43.71 13.99
N ASP A 43 1.65 -44.68 13.27
CA ASP A 43 1.42 -44.88 11.83
C ASP A 43 -0.03 -45.29 11.51
N ARG A 44 -0.72 -45.90 12.48
CA ARG A 44 -2.15 -46.23 12.43
C ARG A 44 -3.05 -45.11 12.96
N GLU A 45 -2.47 -43.98 13.36
CA GLU A 45 -3.16 -42.87 14.03
C GLU A 45 -3.85 -43.28 15.35
N ASP A 46 -3.45 -44.41 15.95
CA ASP A 46 -3.93 -44.89 17.24
C ASP A 46 -3.15 -44.22 18.39
N TYR A 47 -3.30 -42.90 18.46
CA TYR A 47 -2.66 -42.05 19.46
C TYR A 47 -3.00 -42.42 20.93
N PRO A 48 -4.21 -42.92 21.28
CA PRO A 48 -4.47 -43.46 22.62
C PRO A 48 -3.56 -44.64 22.99
N GLU A 49 -3.34 -45.57 22.06
CA GLU A 49 -2.45 -46.72 22.30
C GLU A 49 -0.98 -46.29 22.44
N VAL A 50 -0.54 -45.30 21.66
CA VAL A 50 0.79 -44.67 21.83
C VAL A 50 0.98 -44.17 23.25
N ARG A 51 0.01 -43.37 23.72
CA ARG A 51 0.04 -42.78 25.07
C ARG A 51 0.06 -43.84 26.15
N LYS A 52 -0.80 -44.87 26.03
CA LYS A 52 -0.86 -45.98 26.98
C LYS A 52 0.45 -46.75 27.02
N THR A 53 0.96 -47.14 25.85
CA THR A 53 2.19 -47.94 25.69
C THR A 53 3.39 -47.26 26.34
N LEU A 54 3.66 -46.00 26.00
CA LEU A 54 4.82 -45.26 26.51
C LEU A 54 4.62 -44.81 27.97
N SER A 55 3.43 -44.33 28.35
CA SER A 55 3.18 -43.89 29.74
C SER A 55 3.24 -45.06 30.74
N SER A 56 2.74 -46.24 30.36
CA SER A 56 2.84 -47.44 31.20
C SER A 56 4.29 -47.91 31.36
N TYR A 57 5.12 -47.77 30.33
CA TYR A 57 6.53 -48.10 30.41
C TYR A 57 7.28 -47.14 31.34
N LEU A 58 7.11 -45.82 31.17
CA LEU A 58 7.71 -44.80 32.04
C LEU A 58 7.30 -44.96 33.51
N LYS A 59 6.06 -45.39 33.79
CA LYS A 59 5.61 -45.68 35.17
C LYS A 59 6.30 -46.87 35.81
N ARG A 60 6.64 -47.91 35.03
CA ARG A 60 7.32 -49.12 35.51
C ARG A 60 8.84 -48.95 35.58
N HIS A 61 9.37 -48.03 34.80
CA HIS A 61 10.79 -47.75 34.69
C HIS A 61 11.04 -46.24 34.87
N PRO A 62 10.84 -45.70 36.09
CA PRO A 62 10.97 -44.26 36.34
C PRO A 62 12.38 -43.72 36.08
N ASP A 63 13.40 -44.59 36.11
CA ASP A 63 14.79 -44.23 35.81
C ASP A 63 15.06 -44.14 34.29
N THR A 64 14.17 -44.69 33.45
CA THR A 64 14.28 -44.58 31.99
C THR A 64 13.52 -43.36 31.51
N GLU A 65 14.26 -42.34 31.07
CA GLU A 65 13.66 -41.11 30.57
C GLU A 65 14.24 -40.71 29.19
N PRO A 66 14.23 -41.55 28.13
CA PRO A 66 14.79 -41.16 26.84
C PRO A 66 14.03 -39.97 26.22
N ALA A 67 14.75 -39.01 25.65
CA ALA A 67 14.17 -37.84 24.98
C ALA A 67 13.10 -38.22 23.93
N LEU A 68 13.33 -39.33 23.20
CA LEU A 68 12.42 -39.85 22.18
C LEU A 68 11.04 -40.22 22.73
N PHE A 69 10.93 -40.68 23.98
CA PHE A 69 9.63 -41.07 24.54
C PHE A 69 8.75 -39.83 24.76
N PHE A 70 9.33 -38.76 25.31
CA PHE A 70 8.65 -37.48 25.46
C PHE A 70 8.28 -36.87 24.11
N LEU A 71 9.16 -37.03 23.11
CA LEU A 71 8.91 -36.56 21.74
C LEU A 71 7.70 -37.27 21.13
N VAL A 72 7.67 -38.62 21.15
CA VAL A 72 6.57 -39.41 20.57
C VAL A 72 5.26 -39.19 21.33
N LEU A 73 5.28 -39.12 22.66
CA LEU A 73 4.11 -38.79 23.47
C LEU A 73 3.54 -37.40 23.12
N GLY A 74 4.42 -36.40 23.02
CA GLY A 74 4.01 -35.06 22.63
C GLY A 74 3.48 -35.00 21.19
N ASN A 75 4.11 -35.73 20.26
CA ASN A 75 3.68 -35.82 18.87
C ASN A 75 2.28 -36.45 18.77
N ALA A 76 2.02 -37.53 19.50
CA ALA A 76 0.70 -38.17 19.56
C ALA A 76 -0.38 -37.19 20.05
N CYS A 77 -0.11 -36.45 21.13
CA CYS A 77 -1.01 -35.43 21.62
C CYS A 77 -1.22 -34.29 20.62
N TYR A 78 -0.16 -33.85 19.94
CA TYR A 78 -0.26 -32.78 18.94
C TYR A 78 -1.13 -33.22 17.75
N GLN A 79 -0.94 -34.43 17.24
CA GLN A 79 -1.74 -34.96 16.12
C GLN A 79 -3.21 -35.18 16.51
N GLN A 80 -3.49 -35.48 17.77
CA GLN A 80 -4.86 -35.48 18.33
C GLN A 80 -5.48 -34.07 18.46
N GLY A 81 -4.71 -32.99 18.22
CA GLY A 81 -5.14 -31.61 18.45
C GLY A 81 -5.08 -31.18 19.93
N ASP A 82 -4.62 -32.03 20.85
CA ASP A 82 -4.42 -31.69 22.26
C ASP A 82 -3.06 -31.00 22.45
N LEU A 83 -3.00 -29.74 22.01
CA LEU A 83 -1.79 -28.90 22.10
C LEU A 83 -1.34 -28.68 23.55
N ALA A 84 -2.27 -28.68 24.51
CA ALA A 84 -1.97 -28.50 25.92
C ALA A 84 -1.21 -29.72 26.49
N ALA A 85 -1.67 -30.94 26.17
CA ALA A 85 -0.97 -32.16 26.54
C ALA A 85 0.37 -32.29 25.79
N ALA A 86 0.42 -31.93 24.51
CA ALA A 86 1.67 -31.90 23.74
C ALA A 86 2.72 -30.98 24.39
N ASN A 87 2.33 -29.75 24.72
CA ASN A 87 3.21 -28.80 25.44
C ASN A 87 3.72 -29.37 26.76
N LYS A 88 2.88 -30.07 27.55
CA LYS A 88 3.32 -30.71 28.80
C LYS A 88 4.39 -31.78 28.55
N TRP A 89 4.16 -32.69 27.61
CA TRP A 89 5.12 -33.76 27.31
C TRP A 89 6.43 -33.23 26.76
N TYR A 90 6.39 -32.31 25.81
CA TYR A 90 7.62 -31.71 25.28
C TYR A 90 8.37 -30.91 26.34
N GLN A 91 7.68 -30.17 27.21
CA GLN A 91 8.31 -29.42 28.30
C GLN A 91 8.99 -30.35 29.31
N GLN A 92 8.36 -31.46 29.67
CA GLN A 92 8.97 -32.48 30.52
C GLN A 92 10.23 -33.06 29.88
N GLY A 93 10.15 -33.45 28.60
CA GLY A 93 11.30 -33.94 27.86
C GLY A 93 12.43 -32.92 27.80
N LEU A 94 12.13 -31.66 27.52
CA LEU A 94 13.13 -30.59 27.43
C LEU A 94 13.75 -30.25 28.79
N ASN A 95 13.01 -30.40 29.90
CA ASN A 95 13.56 -30.24 31.26
C ASN A 95 14.64 -31.29 31.56
N LYS A 96 14.43 -32.52 31.08
CA LYS A 96 15.39 -33.63 31.25
C LYS A 96 16.53 -33.58 30.24
N HIS A 97 16.22 -33.13 29.02
CA HIS A 97 17.15 -33.09 27.89
C HIS A 97 17.24 -31.67 27.30
N PRO A 98 17.86 -30.71 28.01
CA PRO A 98 17.81 -29.29 27.65
C PRO A 98 18.48 -28.94 26.32
N GLY A 99 19.34 -29.83 25.80
CA GLY A 99 20.03 -29.70 24.51
C GLY A 99 19.36 -30.43 23.34
N ASN A 100 18.19 -31.05 23.53
CA ASN A 100 17.51 -31.77 22.46
C ASN A 100 16.79 -30.80 21.51
N LEU A 101 17.29 -30.72 20.27
CA LEU A 101 16.77 -29.84 19.22
C LEU A 101 15.30 -30.13 18.89
N ALA A 102 14.93 -31.41 18.70
CA ALA A 102 13.59 -31.81 18.29
C ALA A 102 12.53 -31.45 19.36
N LEU A 103 12.83 -31.71 20.64
CA LEU A 103 11.97 -31.32 21.75
C LEU A 103 11.81 -29.79 21.84
N CYS A 104 12.89 -29.03 21.65
CA CYS A 104 12.85 -27.58 21.65
C CYS A 104 11.95 -27.03 20.52
N ARG A 105 12.13 -27.55 19.30
CA ARG A 105 11.35 -27.17 18.11
C ARG A 105 9.86 -27.55 18.23
N ASN A 106 9.56 -28.78 18.65
CA ASN A 106 8.17 -29.24 18.76
C ASN A 106 7.44 -28.55 19.94
N LEU A 107 8.14 -28.25 21.05
CA LEU A 107 7.59 -27.41 22.11
C LEU A 107 7.28 -26.00 21.61
N ALA A 108 8.17 -25.40 20.81
CA ALA A 108 7.94 -24.09 20.21
C ALA A 108 6.69 -24.10 19.30
N ALA A 109 6.52 -25.12 18.47
CA ALA A 109 5.35 -25.30 17.62
C ALA A 109 4.05 -25.48 18.44
N ALA A 110 4.07 -26.32 19.49
CA ALA A 110 2.92 -26.49 20.38
C ALA A 110 2.55 -25.18 21.09
N ARG A 111 3.53 -24.42 21.59
CA ARG A 111 3.30 -23.11 22.20
C ARG A 111 2.79 -22.08 21.21
N TYR A 112 3.26 -22.11 19.97
CA TYR A 112 2.73 -21.24 18.92
C TYR A 112 1.25 -21.55 18.65
N GLY A 113 0.88 -22.84 18.55
CA GLY A 113 -0.51 -23.25 18.37
C GLY A 113 -1.41 -22.93 19.58
N LEU A 114 -0.83 -22.81 20.78
CA LEU A 114 -1.51 -22.32 21.99
C LEU A 114 -1.50 -20.78 22.11
N GLU A 115 -1.09 -20.06 21.06
CA GLU A 115 -0.97 -18.59 21.03
C GLU A 115 0.02 -18.01 22.06
N GLN A 116 0.90 -18.84 22.63
CA GLN A 116 1.97 -18.43 23.53
C GLN A 116 3.19 -17.94 22.74
N PHE A 117 2.95 -16.96 21.86
CA PHE A 117 3.86 -16.56 20.79
C PHE A 117 5.24 -16.11 21.28
N ALA A 118 5.33 -15.29 22.33
CA ALA A 118 6.61 -14.84 22.89
C ALA A 118 7.47 -16.01 23.41
N GLN A 119 6.83 -17.00 24.03
CA GLN A 119 7.53 -18.18 24.53
C GLN A 119 7.96 -19.11 23.39
N ALA A 120 7.13 -19.25 22.35
CA ALA A 120 7.46 -19.98 21.14
C ALA A 120 8.68 -19.36 20.44
N GLY A 121 8.73 -18.03 20.30
CA GLY A 121 9.85 -17.30 19.70
C GLY A 121 11.18 -17.59 20.38
N LYS A 122 11.20 -17.54 21.73
CA LYS A 122 12.40 -17.88 22.53
C LYS A 122 12.86 -19.33 22.34
N LEU A 123 11.92 -20.27 22.20
CA LEU A 123 12.25 -21.68 21.95
C LEU A 123 12.74 -21.92 20.52
N PHE A 124 12.21 -21.22 19.51
CA PHE A 124 12.75 -21.28 18.15
C PHE A 124 14.16 -20.71 18.07
N GLU A 125 14.44 -19.59 18.75
CA GLU A 125 15.80 -19.04 18.84
C GLU A 125 16.76 -19.99 19.56
N LYS A 126 16.30 -20.66 20.64
CA LYS A 126 17.08 -21.72 21.31
C LYS A 126 17.33 -22.90 20.38
N ALA A 127 16.32 -23.35 19.63
CA ALA A 127 16.45 -24.42 18.67
C ALA A 127 17.48 -24.06 17.57
N PHE A 128 17.48 -22.82 17.07
CA PHE A 128 18.50 -22.35 16.13
C PHE A 128 19.92 -22.50 16.69
N LYS A 129 20.14 -22.10 17.95
CA LYS A 129 21.46 -22.22 18.61
C LYS A 129 21.91 -23.68 18.80
N LEU A 130 20.97 -24.61 18.93
CA LEU A 130 21.22 -26.06 19.06
C LEU A 130 21.43 -26.76 17.70
N SER A 131 21.01 -26.15 16.60
CA SER A 131 21.14 -26.70 15.25
C SER A 131 22.56 -26.43 14.71
N GLN A 132 23.23 -27.46 14.19
CA GLN A 132 24.60 -27.38 13.65
C GLN A 132 24.70 -28.14 12.32
N PRO A 133 24.95 -27.46 11.18
CA PRO A 133 24.96 -26.00 11.04
C PRO A 133 23.56 -25.40 11.26
N GLY A 134 23.49 -24.18 11.79
CA GLY A 134 22.22 -23.55 12.18
C GLY A 134 21.19 -23.48 11.05
N GLU A 135 19.97 -23.96 11.31
CA GLU A 135 18.84 -23.94 10.37
C GLU A 135 18.17 -22.55 10.31
N PRO A 136 18.32 -21.75 9.22
CA PRO A 136 17.79 -20.39 9.16
C PRO A 136 16.26 -20.31 9.33
N GLN A 137 15.55 -21.37 8.93
CA GLN A 137 14.10 -21.47 9.09
C GLN A 137 13.65 -21.30 10.55
N LEU A 138 14.47 -21.70 11.53
CA LEU A 138 14.17 -21.54 12.95
C LEU A 138 14.17 -20.06 13.37
N LEU A 139 15.10 -19.24 12.85
CA LEU A 139 15.07 -17.80 13.09
C LEU A 139 13.87 -17.12 12.41
N TYR A 140 13.48 -17.58 11.22
CA TYR A 140 12.27 -17.08 10.57
C TYR A 140 11.01 -17.39 11.40
N GLN A 141 10.90 -18.62 11.91
CA GLN A 141 9.83 -19.03 12.81
C GLN A 141 9.83 -18.23 14.13
N ALA A 142 11.01 -17.95 14.68
CA ALA A 142 11.15 -17.06 15.83
C ALA A 142 10.64 -15.64 15.51
N GLY A 143 11.02 -15.10 14.35
CA GLY A 143 10.59 -13.77 13.89
C GLY A 143 9.08 -13.64 13.76
N ILE A 144 8.43 -14.66 13.19
CA ILE A 144 6.97 -14.72 13.08
C ILE A 144 6.32 -14.80 14.47
N ALA A 145 6.83 -15.65 15.36
CA ALA A 145 6.31 -15.78 16.71
C ALA A 145 6.43 -14.45 17.48
N PHE A 146 7.58 -13.78 17.44
CA PHE A 146 7.72 -12.47 18.07
C PHE A 146 6.84 -11.39 17.43
N TYR A 147 6.62 -11.44 16.12
CA TYR A 147 5.71 -10.51 15.44
C TYR A 147 4.27 -10.68 15.91
N GLN A 148 3.78 -11.92 16.02
CA GLN A 148 2.44 -12.22 16.56
C GLN A 148 2.31 -11.87 18.05
N ALA A 149 3.41 -11.91 18.80
CA ALA A 149 3.47 -11.46 20.18
C ALA A 149 3.52 -9.93 20.34
N GLU A 150 3.49 -9.16 19.23
CA GLU A 150 3.73 -7.71 19.19
C GLU A 150 5.10 -7.29 19.76
N GLN A 151 6.04 -8.23 19.90
CA GLN A 151 7.42 -7.99 20.33
C GLN A 151 8.28 -7.61 19.14
N LEU A 152 8.03 -6.42 18.62
CA LEU A 152 8.61 -5.98 17.34
C LEU A 152 10.14 -5.88 17.37
N ASP A 153 10.75 -5.50 18.49
CA ASP A 153 12.21 -5.43 18.61
C ASP A 153 12.88 -6.80 18.58
N ASP A 154 12.29 -7.80 19.26
CA ASP A 154 12.78 -9.18 19.20
C ASP A 154 12.58 -9.78 17.81
N SER A 155 11.43 -9.54 17.18
CA SER A 155 11.16 -9.98 15.81
C SER A 155 12.18 -9.39 14.83
N ARG A 156 12.43 -8.08 14.91
CA ARG A 156 13.44 -7.41 14.09
C ARG A 156 14.83 -8.01 14.31
N ARG A 157 15.25 -8.18 15.56
CA ARG A 157 16.57 -8.73 15.91
C ARG A 157 16.80 -10.11 15.30
N VAL A 158 15.86 -11.04 15.46
CA VAL A 158 16.04 -12.41 14.95
C VAL A 158 15.96 -12.47 13.42
N LEU A 159 15.17 -11.58 12.79
CA LEU A 159 15.10 -11.49 11.33
C LEU A 159 16.36 -10.84 10.73
N GLU A 160 16.99 -9.91 11.42
CA GLU A 160 18.30 -9.37 11.01
C GLU A 160 19.38 -10.44 11.11
N GLN A 161 19.42 -11.18 12.22
CA GLN A 161 20.31 -12.33 12.37
C GLN A 161 20.07 -13.40 11.29
N LEU A 162 18.82 -13.63 10.90
CA LEU A 162 18.48 -14.55 9.81
C LEU A 162 19.12 -14.12 8.48
N LEU A 163 19.06 -12.83 8.15
CA LEU A 163 19.64 -12.32 6.90
C LEU A 163 21.16 -12.29 6.91
N GLU A 164 21.79 -12.18 8.07
CA GLU A 164 23.26 -12.24 8.22
C GLU A 164 23.81 -13.67 8.12
N THR A 165 23.05 -14.66 8.61
CA THR A 165 23.52 -16.04 8.73
C THR A 165 23.08 -16.95 7.58
N ALA A 166 22.02 -16.58 6.85
CA ALA A 166 21.53 -17.40 5.76
C ALA A 166 22.39 -17.25 4.49
N PRO A 167 22.73 -18.35 3.79
CA PRO A 167 23.51 -18.29 2.55
C PRO A 167 22.74 -17.63 1.40
N THR A 168 21.41 -17.68 1.44
CA THR A 168 20.52 -17.10 0.42
C THR A 168 19.32 -16.47 1.09
N THR A 169 19.06 -15.20 0.77
CA THR A 169 17.90 -14.47 1.29
C THR A 169 16.63 -14.83 0.54
N ARG A 170 15.59 -15.27 1.26
CA ARG A 170 14.27 -15.55 0.68
C ARG A 170 13.37 -14.31 0.70
N ARG A 171 12.46 -14.22 -0.28
CA ARG A 171 11.51 -13.11 -0.43
C ARG A 171 10.66 -12.92 0.82
N GLU A 172 10.12 -14.00 1.38
CA GLU A 172 9.23 -13.98 2.54
C GLU A 172 9.91 -13.51 3.84
N TRP A 173 11.23 -13.67 3.94
CA TRP A 173 12.01 -13.18 5.08
C TRP A 173 12.15 -11.65 5.04
N LEU A 174 12.49 -11.12 3.88
CA LEU A 174 12.55 -9.66 3.65
C LEU A 174 11.17 -9.03 3.81
N ALA A 175 10.13 -9.66 3.26
CA ALA A 175 8.74 -9.22 3.37
C ALA A 175 8.33 -9.03 4.84
N LEU A 176 8.63 -10.01 5.69
CA LEU A 176 8.32 -9.93 7.13
C LEU A 176 9.15 -8.85 7.83
N LEU A 177 10.45 -8.74 7.53
CA LEU A 177 11.29 -7.70 8.13
C LEU A 177 10.82 -6.28 7.76
N ILE A 178 10.37 -6.06 6.51
CA ILE A 178 9.74 -4.81 6.08
C ILE A 178 8.48 -4.53 6.90
N GLN A 179 7.62 -5.53 7.07
CA GLN A 179 6.39 -5.41 7.84
C GLN A 179 6.65 -5.08 9.31
N VAL A 180 7.64 -5.72 9.93
CA VAL A 180 8.09 -5.44 11.30
C VAL A 180 8.62 -4.01 11.41
N CYS A 181 9.53 -3.60 10.52
CA CYS A 181 10.09 -2.24 10.54
C CYS A 181 9.01 -1.16 10.34
N TYR A 182 8.02 -1.42 9.48
CA TYR A 182 6.90 -0.53 9.25
C TYR A 182 6.00 -0.44 10.49
N ALA A 183 5.70 -1.56 11.13
CA ALA A 183 4.92 -1.60 12.38
C ALA A 183 5.62 -0.84 13.53
N GLN A 184 6.96 -0.84 13.56
CA GLN A 184 7.76 -0.07 14.50
C GLN A 184 7.82 1.44 14.20
N GLN A 185 7.17 1.93 13.14
CA GLN A 185 7.28 3.31 12.67
C GLN A 185 8.72 3.71 12.30
N ASN A 186 9.61 2.75 12.04
CA ASN A 186 10.96 3.03 11.56
C ASN A 186 10.94 3.25 10.04
N LEU A 187 10.36 4.38 9.62
CA LEU A 187 10.12 4.68 8.21
C LEU A 187 11.42 4.77 7.40
N THR A 188 12.52 5.22 8.01
CA THR A 188 13.84 5.30 7.37
C THR A 188 14.36 3.92 7.00
N ARG A 189 14.36 2.97 7.97
CA ARG A 189 14.80 1.59 7.70
C ARG A 189 13.85 0.88 6.74
N THR A 190 12.55 1.06 6.93
CA THR A 190 11.51 0.51 6.04
C THR A 190 11.72 0.95 4.60
N THR A 191 11.99 2.24 4.36
CA THR A 191 12.23 2.78 3.01
C THR A 191 13.47 2.17 2.36
N ARG A 192 14.57 2.00 3.12
CA ARG A 192 15.79 1.36 2.61
C ARG A 192 15.54 -0.10 2.24
N LEU A 193 14.91 -0.87 3.13
CA LEU A 193 14.56 -2.27 2.90
C LEU A 193 13.62 -2.41 1.70
N LEU A 194 12.58 -1.57 1.61
CA LEU A 194 11.65 -1.55 0.49
C LEU A 194 12.34 -1.28 -0.85
N THR A 195 13.28 -0.34 -0.88
CA THR A 195 13.98 0.04 -2.11
C THR A 195 14.82 -1.15 -2.61
N SER A 196 15.61 -1.77 -1.72
CA SER A 196 16.40 -2.97 -2.06
C SER A 196 15.51 -4.17 -2.44
N PHE A 197 14.39 -4.37 -1.74
CA PHE A 197 13.43 -5.41 -2.07
C PHE A 197 12.85 -5.23 -3.48
N LEU A 198 12.47 -4.01 -3.84
CA LEU A 198 11.88 -3.70 -5.15
C LEU A 198 12.90 -3.69 -6.30
N GLU A 199 14.20 -3.53 -6.02
CA GLU A 199 15.27 -3.76 -7.00
C GLU A 199 15.33 -5.24 -7.43
N THR A 200 15.06 -6.15 -6.49
CA THR A 200 15.09 -7.60 -6.74
C THR A 200 13.73 -8.14 -7.21
N TYR A 201 12.63 -7.58 -6.69
CA TYR A 201 11.26 -8.02 -6.95
C TYR A 201 10.40 -6.86 -7.50
N PRO A 202 10.70 -6.34 -8.71
CA PRO A 202 10.07 -5.12 -9.23
C PRO A 202 8.58 -5.28 -9.58
N SER A 203 8.07 -6.50 -9.72
CA SER A 203 6.67 -6.78 -10.04
C SER A 203 5.72 -6.68 -8.84
N GLU A 204 6.24 -6.47 -7.63
CA GLU A 204 5.47 -6.50 -6.39
C GLU A 204 4.68 -5.18 -6.15
N ARG A 205 3.54 -5.04 -6.83
CA ARG A 205 2.66 -3.85 -6.78
C ARG A 205 2.38 -3.34 -5.36
N ALA A 206 2.10 -4.23 -4.43
CA ALA A 206 1.73 -3.87 -3.06
C ALA A 206 2.86 -3.11 -2.34
N TYR A 207 4.12 -3.48 -2.61
CA TYR A 207 5.30 -2.85 -2.01
C TYR A 207 5.61 -1.49 -2.65
N TRP A 208 5.35 -1.32 -3.96
CA TRP A 208 5.39 0.00 -4.60
C TRP A 208 4.37 0.97 -4.00
N LYS A 209 3.15 0.50 -3.70
CA LYS A 209 2.13 1.30 -3.01
C LYS A 209 2.57 1.69 -1.60
N LEU A 210 3.11 0.75 -0.83
CA LEU A 210 3.64 1.03 0.51
C LEU A 210 4.75 2.08 0.45
N LEU A 211 5.69 1.92 -0.48
CA LEU A 211 6.77 2.88 -0.69
C LEU A 211 6.24 4.29 -1.07
N ALA A 212 5.22 4.36 -1.92
CA ALA A 212 4.57 5.62 -2.25
C ALA A 212 3.92 6.29 -1.03
N GLY A 213 3.22 5.52 -0.20
CA GLY A 213 2.62 6.02 1.05
C GLY A 213 3.67 6.59 2.00
N ILE A 214 4.72 5.81 2.30
CA ILE A 214 5.80 6.25 3.20
C ILE A 214 6.50 7.50 2.66
N ARG A 215 6.76 7.56 1.34
CA ARG A 215 7.38 8.76 0.73
C ARG A 215 6.45 9.98 0.78
N THR A 216 5.13 9.78 0.76
CA THR A 216 4.15 10.87 0.93
C THR A 216 4.20 11.40 2.35
N GLU A 217 4.24 10.51 3.35
CA GLU A 217 4.39 10.89 4.78
C GLU A 217 5.73 11.60 5.06
N GLN A 218 6.78 11.24 4.33
CA GLN A 218 8.09 11.91 4.38
C GLN A 218 8.15 13.21 3.54
N GLU A 219 7.03 13.65 2.97
CA GLU A 219 6.94 14.84 2.08
C GLU A 219 7.81 14.75 0.80
N ARG A 220 8.25 13.54 0.42
CA ARG A 220 9.03 13.27 -0.78
C ARG A 220 8.11 13.03 -1.99
N TYR A 221 7.27 14.02 -2.28
CA TYR A 221 6.15 13.89 -3.23
C TYR A 221 6.54 13.43 -4.64
N ALA A 222 7.66 13.90 -5.18
CA ALA A 222 8.13 13.49 -6.52
C ALA A 222 8.43 11.98 -6.57
N GLN A 223 9.08 11.47 -5.54
CA GLN A 223 9.41 10.05 -5.43
C GLN A 223 8.19 9.19 -5.07
N ALA A 224 7.23 9.76 -4.32
CA ALA A 224 5.95 9.13 -4.06
C ALA A 224 5.14 8.97 -5.35
N ALA A 225 5.03 10.02 -6.18
CA ALA A 225 4.36 9.97 -7.47
C ALA A 225 5.01 8.94 -8.41
N ALA A 226 6.35 8.87 -8.44
CA ALA A 226 7.06 7.85 -9.21
C ALA A 226 6.73 6.43 -8.74
N ALA A 227 6.80 6.15 -7.43
CA ALA A 227 6.48 4.84 -6.87
C ALA A 227 5.02 4.46 -7.09
N LEU A 228 4.08 5.39 -6.89
CA LEU A 228 2.65 5.15 -7.11
C LEU A 228 2.37 4.87 -8.58
N ARG A 229 2.93 5.66 -9.50
CA ARG A 229 2.81 5.41 -10.95
C ARG A 229 3.30 4.01 -11.32
N THR A 230 4.45 3.57 -10.79
CA THR A 230 4.95 2.22 -11.00
C THR A 230 3.96 1.18 -10.46
N ALA A 231 3.44 1.36 -9.25
CA ALA A 231 2.40 0.48 -8.70
C ALA A 231 1.18 0.38 -9.63
N LEU A 232 0.70 1.51 -10.13
CA LEU A 232 -0.48 1.58 -11.01
C LEU A 232 -0.23 0.90 -12.37
N SER A 233 1.01 0.86 -12.86
CA SER A 233 1.37 0.14 -14.09
C SER A 233 1.40 -1.38 -13.93
N LEU A 234 1.53 -1.89 -12.69
CA LEU A 234 1.68 -3.32 -12.38
C LEU A 234 0.34 -4.04 -12.10
N GLY A 235 -0.80 -3.43 -12.43
CA GLY A 235 -2.11 -4.05 -12.25
C GLY A 235 -3.27 -3.09 -12.47
N ASN A 236 -4.49 -3.58 -12.28
CA ASN A 236 -5.69 -2.78 -12.49
C ASN A 236 -5.80 -1.68 -11.41
N ALA A 237 -5.54 -0.44 -11.83
CA ALA A 237 -5.69 0.73 -10.98
C ALA A 237 -7.17 1.13 -10.88
N THR A 238 -7.59 1.48 -9.67
CA THR A 238 -8.93 2.00 -9.39
C THR A 238 -9.00 3.49 -9.72
N ALA A 239 -10.22 4.02 -9.92
CA ALA A 239 -10.42 5.46 -10.09
C ALA A 239 -9.83 6.26 -8.92
N ARG A 240 -9.98 5.77 -7.69
CA ARG A 240 -9.41 6.40 -6.49
C ARG A 240 -7.89 6.50 -6.55
N GLU A 241 -7.20 5.42 -6.93
CA GLU A 241 -5.73 5.42 -7.02
C GLU A 241 -5.22 6.38 -8.11
N TRP A 242 -5.93 6.49 -9.24
CA TRP A 242 -5.62 7.50 -10.26
C TRP A 242 -5.82 8.94 -9.75
N LYS A 243 -6.87 9.18 -8.95
CA LYS A 243 -7.07 10.48 -8.28
C LYS A 243 -5.96 10.79 -7.26
N GLU A 244 -5.51 9.79 -6.50
CA GLU A 244 -4.40 9.94 -5.56
C GLU A 244 -3.11 10.36 -6.31
N LEU A 245 -2.78 9.69 -7.42
CA LEU A 245 -1.64 10.07 -8.25
C LEU A 245 -1.82 11.46 -8.90
N SER A 246 -3.03 11.78 -9.34
CA SER A 246 -3.35 13.11 -9.87
C SER A 246 -3.06 14.22 -8.86
N SER A 247 -3.51 14.05 -7.61
CA SER A 247 -3.29 15.02 -6.55
C SER A 247 -1.81 15.28 -6.31
N LEU A 248 -0.97 14.22 -6.31
CA LEU A 248 0.48 14.36 -6.22
C LEU A 248 1.05 15.17 -7.40
N TYR A 249 0.61 14.91 -8.63
CA TYR A 249 1.07 15.67 -9.79
C TYR A 249 0.64 17.14 -9.77
N PHE A 250 -0.58 17.44 -9.33
CA PHE A 250 -1.01 18.83 -9.17
C PHE A 250 -0.21 19.56 -8.10
N TYR A 251 0.09 18.90 -6.98
CA TYR A 251 0.95 19.45 -5.93
C TYR A 251 2.36 19.75 -6.44
N LEU A 252 2.92 18.83 -7.25
CA LEU A 252 4.23 18.98 -7.91
C LEU A 252 4.24 20.00 -9.07
N ASN A 253 3.15 20.73 -9.28
CA ASN A 253 2.99 21.67 -10.39
C ASN A 253 3.20 21.02 -11.78
N ALA A 254 2.79 19.76 -11.94
CA ALA A 254 2.76 19.01 -13.19
C ALA A 254 1.32 18.85 -13.72
N PRO A 255 0.67 19.95 -14.16
CA PRO A 255 -0.78 19.98 -14.41
C PRO A 255 -1.24 19.03 -15.51
N LEU A 256 -0.43 18.80 -16.54
CA LEU A 256 -0.77 17.86 -17.63
C LEU A 256 -0.84 16.42 -17.11
N GLN A 257 0.15 15.99 -16.31
CA GLN A 257 0.19 14.65 -15.75
C GLN A 257 -0.95 14.42 -14.77
N GLY A 258 -1.28 15.44 -13.95
CA GLY A 258 -2.45 15.43 -13.07
C GLY A 258 -3.75 15.24 -13.85
N ALA A 259 -3.98 16.07 -14.87
CA ALA A 259 -5.17 15.98 -15.72
C ALA A 259 -5.29 14.61 -16.43
N MET A 260 -4.21 14.07 -16.97
CA MET A 260 -4.23 12.74 -17.58
C MET A 260 -4.58 11.62 -16.58
N CYS A 261 -4.15 11.75 -15.33
CA CYS A 261 -4.54 10.80 -14.28
C CYS A 261 -6.02 10.93 -13.95
N LEU A 262 -6.57 12.15 -13.87
CA LEU A 262 -8.03 12.34 -13.72
C LEU A 262 -8.82 11.80 -14.92
N GLU A 263 -8.31 11.93 -16.15
CA GLU A 263 -8.97 11.40 -17.35
C GLU A 263 -9.06 9.86 -17.27
N ARG A 264 -8.00 9.20 -16.81
CA ARG A 264 -8.01 7.75 -16.51
C ARG A 264 -8.96 7.39 -15.37
N ALA A 265 -9.05 8.21 -14.32
CA ALA A 265 -9.99 8.00 -13.22
C ALA A 265 -11.44 8.10 -13.70
N ALA A 266 -11.74 9.12 -14.50
CA ALA A 266 -13.07 9.39 -15.05
C ALA A 266 -13.52 8.28 -16.02
N ALA A 267 -12.60 7.68 -16.78
CA ALA A 267 -12.92 6.54 -17.64
C ALA A 267 -13.38 5.29 -16.86
N LEU A 268 -12.94 5.15 -15.60
CA LEU A 268 -13.34 4.03 -14.72
C LEU A 268 -14.58 4.35 -13.90
N ALA A 269 -14.65 5.57 -13.38
CA ALA A 269 -15.78 6.07 -12.59
C ALA A 269 -15.92 7.58 -12.83
N PRO A 270 -16.82 7.99 -13.76
CA PRO A 270 -17.04 9.40 -14.04
C PRO A 270 -17.46 10.16 -12.79
N ASP A 271 -16.78 11.26 -12.49
CA ASP A 271 -17.15 12.16 -11.40
C ASP A 271 -17.08 13.60 -11.90
N ALA A 272 -18.24 14.19 -12.15
CA ALA A 272 -18.31 15.54 -12.71
C ALA A 272 -17.75 16.63 -11.75
N ARG A 273 -17.37 16.29 -10.51
CA ARG A 273 -16.60 17.18 -9.62
C ARG A 273 -15.15 17.35 -10.06
N ASP A 274 -14.62 16.40 -10.84
CA ASP A 274 -13.24 16.46 -11.35
C ASP A 274 -13.10 17.41 -12.56
N ASN A 275 -14.21 17.78 -13.21
CA ASN A 275 -14.20 18.53 -14.47
C ASN A 275 -13.49 19.89 -14.36
N ASP A 276 -13.62 20.60 -13.23
CA ASP A 276 -12.89 21.85 -13.01
C ASP A 276 -11.37 21.63 -12.93
N ALA A 277 -10.94 20.55 -12.27
CA ALA A 277 -9.53 20.20 -12.13
C ALA A 277 -8.93 19.71 -13.47
N LEU A 278 -9.70 18.92 -14.23
CA LEU A 278 -9.37 18.50 -15.59
C LEU A 278 -9.22 19.70 -16.53
N ALA A 279 -10.21 20.59 -16.55
CA ALA A 279 -10.17 21.82 -17.33
C ALA A 279 -8.94 22.65 -16.98
N LYS A 280 -8.74 22.96 -15.70
CA LYS A 280 -7.58 23.73 -15.23
C LYS A 280 -6.25 23.07 -15.61
N GLY A 281 -6.14 21.75 -15.46
CA GLY A 281 -4.92 21.02 -15.79
C GLY A 281 -4.59 21.05 -17.29
N PHE A 282 -5.55 20.82 -18.17
CA PHE A 282 -5.35 20.88 -19.61
C PHE A 282 -5.13 22.31 -20.13
N LEU A 283 -5.86 23.30 -19.61
CA LEU A 283 -5.67 24.70 -19.98
C LEU A 283 -4.27 25.20 -19.62
N ARG A 284 -3.78 24.89 -18.41
CA ARG A 284 -2.40 25.22 -17.99
C ARG A 284 -1.33 24.51 -18.82
N ALA A 285 -1.67 23.37 -19.41
CA ALA A 285 -0.80 22.62 -20.32
C ALA A 285 -0.96 23.06 -21.79
N HIS A 286 -1.66 24.17 -22.07
CA HIS A 286 -1.98 24.66 -23.41
C HIS A 286 -2.70 23.63 -24.31
N ARG A 287 -3.39 22.65 -23.72
CA ARG A 287 -4.30 21.73 -24.43
C ARG A 287 -5.69 22.36 -24.45
N ILE A 288 -5.84 23.44 -25.21
CA ILE A 288 -6.97 24.36 -25.10
C ILE A 288 -8.31 23.65 -25.36
N ASP A 289 -8.45 22.91 -26.46
CA ASP A 289 -9.74 22.30 -26.80
C ASP A 289 -10.18 21.24 -25.79
N LYS A 290 -9.24 20.43 -25.28
CA LYS A 290 -9.53 19.49 -24.19
C LYS A 290 -9.92 20.23 -22.91
N GLY A 291 -9.22 21.31 -22.57
CA GLY A 291 -9.53 22.13 -21.40
C GLY A 291 -10.91 22.76 -21.48
N LEU A 292 -11.27 23.31 -22.65
CA LEU A 292 -12.60 23.84 -22.93
C LEU A 292 -13.68 22.75 -22.89
N HIS A 293 -13.41 21.55 -23.42
CA HIS A 293 -14.34 20.42 -23.35
C HIS A 293 -14.76 20.09 -21.90
N TYR A 294 -13.80 19.95 -20.99
CA TYR A 294 -14.11 19.67 -19.57
C TYR A 294 -14.73 20.88 -18.86
N LEU A 295 -14.32 22.09 -19.23
CA LEU A 295 -14.92 23.31 -18.68
C LEU A 295 -16.40 23.44 -19.09
N ASP A 296 -16.72 23.09 -20.33
CA ASP A 296 -18.08 23.09 -20.86
C ASP A 296 -18.95 22.04 -20.15
N GLN A 297 -18.41 20.86 -19.84
CA GLN A 297 -19.09 19.87 -19.00
C GLN A 297 -19.32 20.39 -17.57
N ALA A 298 -18.37 21.11 -16.98
CA ALA A 298 -18.52 21.72 -15.66
C ALA A 298 -19.60 22.82 -15.66
N ILE A 299 -19.64 23.65 -16.71
CA ILE A 299 -20.66 24.69 -16.91
C ILE A 299 -22.03 24.08 -17.11
N ALA A 300 -22.15 23.02 -17.93
CA ALA A 300 -23.41 22.34 -18.18
C ALA A 300 -24.04 21.77 -16.90
N ARG A 301 -23.20 21.31 -15.95
CA ARG A 301 -23.66 20.87 -14.63
C ARG A 301 -24.09 22.05 -13.75
N GLN A 302 -23.28 23.09 -13.70
CA GLN A 302 -23.59 24.30 -12.94
C GLN A 302 -22.83 25.48 -13.54
N ALA A 303 -23.56 26.36 -14.22
CA ALA A 303 -23.02 27.61 -14.70
C ALA A 303 -22.72 28.51 -13.49
N THR A 304 -21.47 28.97 -13.39
CA THR A 304 -21.06 29.96 -12.40
C THR A 304 -20.35 31.10 -13.13
N PRO A 305 -20.45 32.35 -12.65
CA PRO A 305 -19.73 33.47 -13.25
C PRO A 305 -18.23 33.20 -13.39
N GLN A 306 -17.63 32.51 -12.42
CA GLN A 306 -16.21 32.14 -12.44
C GLN A 306 -15.85 31.16 -13.57
N ARG A 307 -16.65 30.11 -13.80
CA ARG A 307 -16.42 29.14 -14.88
C ARG A 307 -16.59 29.79 -16.25
N LEU A 308 -17.66 30.58 -16.41
CA LEU A 308 -17.92 31.33 -17.63
C LEU A 308 -16.82 32.35 -17.93
N MET A 309 -16.34 33.06 -16.90
CA MET A 309 -15.22 34.00 -17.05
C MET A 309 -13.93 33.28 -17.47
N THR A 310 -13.65 32.11 -16.88
CA THR A 310 -12.49 31.28 -17.26
C THR A 310 -12.59 30.84 -18.72
N ARG A 311 -13.78 30.42 -19.17
CA ARG A 311 -14.03 30.01 -20.55
C ARG A 311 -13.85 31.19 -21.51
N ALA A 312 -14.49 32.33 -21.22
CA ALA A 312 -14.40 33.54 -22.04
C ALA A 312 -12.96 34.02 -22.21
N ARG A 313 -12.20 34.14 -21.11
CA ARG A 313 -10.79 34.54 -21.17
C ARG A 313 -9.94 33.57 -21.99
N THR A 314 -10.17 32.26 -21.84
CA THR A 314 -9.48 31.24 -22.65
C THR A 314 -9.76 31.42 -24.14
N LEU A 315 -11.03 31.63 -24.51
CA LEU A 315 -11.44 31.88 -25.90
C LEU A 315 -10.83 33.17 -26.46
N MET A 316 -10.76 34.24 -25.65
CA MET A 316 -10.08 35.48 -26.02
C MET A 316 -8.59 35.26 -26.30
N THR A 317 -7.88 34.56 -25.40
CA THR A 317 -6.45 34.26 -25.60
C THR A 317 -6.16 33.40 -26.83
N THR A 318 -7.17 32.65 -27.31
CA THR A 318 -7.08 31.84 -28.53
C THR A 318 -7.75 32.48 -29.75
N ARG A 319 -8.09 33.78 -29.68
CA ARG A 319 -8.73 34.57 -30.75
C ARG A 319 -10.09 34.04 -31.22
N ARG A 320 -10.76 33.23 -30.41
CA ARG A 320 -12.14 32.76 -30.63
C ARG A 320 -13.15 33.79 -30.11
N PHE A 321 -13.04 35.02 -30.61
CA PHE A 321 -13.75 36.19 -30.06
C PHE A 321 -15.27 36.09 -30.13
N LYS A 322 -15.83 35.51 -31.20
CA LYS A 322 -17.27 35.31 -31.34
C LYS A 322 -17.84 34.41 -30.23
N GLU A 323 -17.15 33.31 -29.92
CA GLU A 323 -17.54 32.39 -28.84
C GLU A 323 -17.28 32.99 -27.46
N ALA A 324 -16.26 33.84 -27.32
CA ALA A 324 -16.03 34.59 -26.10
C ALA A 324 -17.21 35.52 -25.79
N ILE A 325 -17.70 36.27 -26.79
CA ILE A 325 -18.86 37.16 -26.65
C ILE A 325 -20.10 36.38 -26.20
N THR A 326 -20.43 35.24 -26.84
CA THR A 326 -21.59 34.44 -26.44
C THR A 326 -21.49 33.92 -25.00
N THR A 327 -20.27 33.58 -24.56
CA THR A 327 -20.03 33.17 -23.16
C THR A 327 -20.21 34.33 -22.18
N LEU A 328 -19.69 35.51 -22.52
CA LEU A 328 -19.76 36.70 -21.66
C LEU A 328 -21.19 37.22 -21.52
N GLN A 329 -22.02 37.10 -22.56
CA GLN A 329 -23.45 37.41 -22.49
C GLN A 329 -24.17 36.58 -21.42
N GLN A 330 -23.79 35.31 -21.23
CA GLN A 330 -24.35 34.49 -20.15
C GLN A 330 -24.04 35.08 -18.77
N ILE A 331 -22.85 35.64 -18.57
CA ILE A 331 -22.46 36.28 -17.29
C ILE A 331 -23.32 37.51 -17.00
N VAL A 332 -23.57 38.34 -18.02
CA VAL A 332 -24.40 39.55 -17.90
C VAL A 332 -25.83 39.20 -17.47
N ASN A 333 -26.39 38.13 -18.03
CA ASN A 333 -27.72 37.63 -17.73
C ASN A 333 -27.84 37.09 -16.29
N MET A 334 -26.75 36.58 -15.71
CA MET A 334 -26.72 36.05 -14.33
C MET A 334 -26.70 37.13 -13.23
N GLN A 335 -26.69 38.43 -13.58
CA GLN A 335 -26.65 39.55 -12.63
C GLN A 335 -25.54 39.47 -11.56
N SER A 336 -24.36 38.99 -11.94
CA SER A 336 -23.21 38.85 -11.03
C SER A 336 -22.40 40.15 -10.91
N ASN A 337 -21.58 40.25 -9.86
CA ASN A 337 -20.59 41.33 -9.69
C ASN A 337 -19.53 41.38 -10.81
N THR A 338 -19.41 40.32 -11.62
CA THR A 338 -18.53 40.26 -12.79
C THR A 338 -19.18 40.78 -14.09
N ARG A 339 -20.41 41.31 -14.01
CA ARG A 339 -21.15 41.86 -15.16
C ARG A 339 -20.37 42.96 -15.88
N ASP A 340 -19.83 43.93 -15.15
CA ASP A 340 -19.15 45.08 -15.75
C ASP A 340 -17.81 44.67 -16.37
N GLU A 341 -17.13 43.70 -15.76
CA GLU A 341 -15.97 43.06 -16.37
C GLU A 341 -16.36 42.33 -17.66
N ALA A 342 -17.50 41.63 -17.68
CA ALA A 342 -17.98 40.96 -18.88
C ALA A 342 -18.31 41.95 -20.01
N TYR A 343 -18.94 43.09 -19.71
CA TYR A 343 -19.16 44.17 -20.68
C TYR A 343 -17.86 44.71 -21.26
N LEU A 344 -16.87 44.98 -20.41
CA LEU A 344 -15.55 45.43 -20.85
C LEU A 344 -14.90 44.41 -21.81
N LEU A 345 -14.89 43.13 -21.44
CA LEU A 345 -14.29 42.07 -22.26
C LEU A 345 -15.05 41.83 -23.57
N MET A 346 -16.38 41.97 -23.58
CA MET A 346 -17.17 41.91 -24.81
C MET A 346 -16.85 43.08 -25.74
N GLY A 347 -16.67 44.28 -25.19
CA GLY A 347 -16.23 45.46 -25.94
C GLY A 347 -14.90 45.20 -26.65
N TYR A 348 -13.90 44.68 -25.94
CA TYR A 348 -12.62 44.31 -26.54
C TYR A 348 -12.74 43.21 -27.60
N CYS A 349 -13.56 42.17 -27.37
CA CYS A 349 -13.81 41.14 -28.40
C CYS A 349 -14.48 41.72 -29.65
N ALA A 350 -15.39 42.69 -29.49
CA ALA A 350 -16.07 43.35 -30.59
C ALA A 350 -15.08 44.23 -31.40
N MET A 351 -14.14 44.91 -30.73
CA MET A 351 -13.04 45.63 -31.41
C MET A 351 -12.17 44.70 -32.25
N GLU A 352 -11.76 43.55 -31.70
CA GLU A 352 -10.94 42.55 -32.43
C GLU A 352 -11.68 41.91 -33.61
N THR A 353 -13.01 41.95 -33.61
CA THR A 353 -13.86 41.49 -34.72
C THR A 353 -14.36 42.62 -35.62
N GLN A 354 -13.84 43.84 -35.43
CA GLN A 354 -14.20 45.06 -36.18
C GLN A 354 -15.68 45.45 -36.11
N ASN A 355 -16.39 45.04 -35.06
CA ASN A 355 -17.78 45.44 -34.83
C ASN A 355 -17.80 46.70 -33.94
N TRP A 356 -17.45 47.85 -34.52
CA TRP A 356 -17.20 49.10 -33.78
C TRP A 356 -18.43 49.58 -32.99
N HIS A 357 -19.61 49.59 -33.61
CA HIS A 357 -20.86 49.98 -32.95
C HIS A 357 -21.20 49.08 -31.76
N GLN A 358 -21.00 47.77 -31.92
CA GLN A 358 -21.25 46.81 -30.86
C GLN A 358 -20.24 46.99 -29.72
N ALA A 359 -18.97 47.25 -30.04
CA ALA A 359 -17.94 47.53 -29.05
C ALA A 359 -18.28 48.77 -28.20
N ALA A 360 -18.67 49.87 -28.85
CA ALA A 360 -19.08 51.09 -28.18
C ALA A 360 -20.32 50.88 -27.28
N THR A 361 -21.30 50.12 -27.77
CA THR A 361 -22.49 49.77 -27.00
C THR A 361 -22.09 49.03 -25.71
N TRP A 362 -21.20 48.03 -25.81
CA TRP A 362 -20.76 47.25 -24.66
C TRP A 362 -19.94 48.06 -23.65
N PHE A 363 -19.05 48.95 -24.11
CA PHE A 363 -18.30 49.82 -23.20
C PHE A 363 -19.20 50.80 -22.44
N SER A 364 -20.27 51.30 -23.06
CA SER A 364 -21.19 52.24 -22.38
C SER A 364 -21.99 51.61 -21.22
N HIS A 365 -22.08 50.28 -21.17
CA HIS A 365 -22.71 49.55 -20.07
C HIS A 365 -21.81 49.32 -18.86
N VAL A 366 -20.51 49.63 -18.93
CA VAL A 366 -19.56 49.49 -17.81
C VAL A 366 -19.77 50.66 -16.83
N LYS A 367 -20.18 50.38 -15.59
CA LYS A 367 -20.49 51.40 -14.57
C LYS A 367 -19.53 51.39 -13.39
N ASN A 368 -18.86 50.27 -13.14
CA ASN A 368 -17.95 50.08 -12.02
C ASN A 368 -16.66 50.90 -12.21
N ASP A 369 -16.32 51.70 -11.20
CA ASP A 369 -15.14 52.59 -11.19
C ASP A 369 -13.83 51.88 -11.53
N ARG A 370 -13.70 50.59 -11.16
CA ARG A 370 -12.51 49.79 -11.46
C ARG A 370 -12.26 49.66 -12.97
N PHE A 371 -13.32 49.60 -13.76
CA PHE A 371 -13.28 49.32 -15.21
C PHE A 371 -13.69 50.54 -16.05
N ALA A 372 -14.32 51.54 -15.46
CA ALA A 372 -14.84 52.72 -16.13
C ALA A 372 -13.74 53.49 -16.91
N SER A 373 -12.55 53.64 -16.34
CA SER A 373 -11.42 54.31 -17.01
C SER A 373 -10.99 53.58 -18.30
N HIS A 374 -10.97 52.25 -18.26
CA HIS A 374 -10.61 51.42 -19.41
C HIS A 374 -11.67 51.51 -20.50
N ALA A 375 -12.95 51.43 -20.12
CA ALA A 375 -14.08 51.57 -21.05
C ALA A 375 -14.12 52.97 -21.70
N ALA A 376 -13.90 54.04 -20.93
CA ALA A 376 -13.87 55.41 -21.44
C ALA A 376 -12.71 55.63 -22.44
N SER A 377 -11.52 55.13 -22.13
CA SER A 377 -10.38 55.18 -23.04
C SER A 377 -10.64 54.42 -24.34
N ALA A 378 -11.26 53.23 -24.25
CA ALA A 378 -11.63 52.44 -25.43
C ALA A 378 -12.70 53.15 -26.29
N LEU A 379 -13.70 53.79 -25.67
CA LEU A 379 -14.71 54.60 -26.38
C LEU A 379 -14.08 55.79 -27.12
N GLN A 380 -13.13 56.49 -26.49
CA GLN A 380 -12.40 57.57 -27.14
C GLN A 380 -11.61 57.09 -28.36
N ALA A 381 -10.99 55.90 -28.27
CA ALA A 381 -10.28 55.30 -29.39
C ALA A 381 -11.21 54.87 -30.54
N LEU A 382 -12.47 54.53 -30.24
CA LEU A 382 -13.47 54.14 -31.23
C LEU A 382 -14.14 55.32 -31.93
N ALA A 383 -14.18 56.51 -31.32
CA ALA A 383 -14.86 57.70 -31.86
C ALA A 383 -14.56 57.97 -33.36
N PRO A 384 -13.30 58.04 -33.81
CA PRO A 384 -13.02 58.30 -35.24
C PRO A 384 -13.43 57.14 -36.16
N LEU A 385 -13.44 55.90 -35.66
CA LEU A 385 -13.83 54.72 -36.45
C LEU A 385 -15.35 54.65 -36.64
N LEU A 386 -16.12 55.13 -35.67
CA LEU A 386 -17.58 55.19 -35.74
C LEU A 386 -18.07 56.30 -36.68
N GLU A 387 -17.33 57.40 -36.83
CA GLU A 387 -17.66 58.48 -37.78
C GLU A 387 -17.48 58.02 -39.23
N ILE A 388 -16.50 57.16 -39.50
CA ILE A 388 -16.22 56.63 -40.85
C ILE A 388 -17.25 55.59 -41.31
N ASP A 389 -17.79 54.80 -40.38
CA ASP A 389 -18.75 53.70 -40.67
C ASP A 389 -20.17 54.21 -40.98
N VAL A 390 -20.47 55.48 -40.68
CA VAL A 390 -21.77 56.13 -40.96
C VAL A 390 -21.87 56.64 -42.41
N ASP A 391 -20.73 56.79 -43.09
CA ASP A 391 -20.61 57.32 -44.46
C ASP A 391 -20.50 56.22 -45.55
N GLN A 392 -20.66 54.93 -45.20
CA GLN A 392 -20.81 53.78 -46.11
C GLN A 392 -22.22 53.19 -46.04
#